data_AF-A0A061QPJ3-F1
#
_entry.id   AF-A0A061QPJ3-F1
#
_cell.length_a   1.000
_cell.length_b   1.000
_cell.length_c   1.000
_cell.angle_alpha   90.00
_cell.angle_beta   90.00
_cell.angle_gamma   90.00
#
_symmetry.space_group_name_H-M   'P 1'
#
loop_
_entity.id
_entity.type
_entity.pdbx_description
1 polymer ?
#
loop_
_entity_poly.entity_id
_entity_poly.type
_entity_poly.pdbx_seq_one_letter_code
_entity_poly.pdbx_strand_id
1 'polypeptide(L)'
;GRWTKDKGRSDLSTYDTALDMMGIRGLQKTTAELIDGLELVLDEGMFSVRFLTIVPYFNVTEAYRFDEATEMGRRDLQGGWQRGTASVLEGGAVKIS
;
A
#
# COMPACT_ATOMS: atom_id res chain seq x y z
N GLY A 1 -5.58 -12.27 -4.61
CA GLY A 1 -4.86 -12.54 -5.88
C GLY A 1 -3.75 -11.54 -6.12
N ARG A 2 -2.88 -11.82 -7.10
CA ARG A 2 -1.76 -10.96 -7.50
C ARG A 2 -2.15 -10.02 -8.63
N TRP A 3 -1.73 -8.77 -8.49
CA TRP A 3 -1.96 -7.67 -9.42
C TRP A 3 -0.60 -7.10 -9.83
N THR A 4 -0.40 -6.91 -11.13
CA THR A 4 0.83 -6.33 -11.66
C THR A 4 0.54 -4.92 -12.16
N LYS A 5 1.47 -4.00 -11.90
CA LYS A 5 1.38 -2.61 -12.37
C LYS A 5 1.52 -2.58 -13.90
N ASP A 6 0.49 -2.10 -14.58
CA ASP A 6 0.56 -1.80 -16.01
C ASP A 6 1.17 -0.41 -16.22
N LYS A 7 2.46 -0.36 -16.56
CA LYS A 7 3.18 0.91 -16.77
C LYS A 7 2.66 1.70 -17.96
N GLY A 8 2.13 1.05 -18.99
CA GLY A 8 1.61 1.71 -20.19
C GLY A 8 0.26 2.39 -19.98
N ARG A 9 -0.51 1.93 -18.99
CA ARG A 9 -1.80 2.51 -18.61
C ARG A 9 -1.75 3.35 -17.33
N SER A 10 -0.61 3.38 -16.63
CA SER A 10 -0.42 4.19 -15.43
C SER A 10 -0.17 5.65 -15.80
N ASP A 11 -0.95 6.57 -15.23
CA ASP A 11 -0.62 8.00 -15.28
C ASP A 11 0.50 8.32 -14.26
N LEU A 12 1.74 8.14 -14.70
CA LEU A 12 2.92 8.37 -13.87
C LEU A 12 3.09 9.85 -13.49
N SER A 13 2.59 10.79 -14.31
CA SER A 13 2.74 12.22 -14.07
C SER A 13 1.86 12.72 -12.92
N THR A 14 0.61 12.25 -12.91
CA THR A 14 -0.33 12.54 -11.82
C THR A 14 0.10 11.82 -10.54
N TYR A 15 0.62 10.60 -10.66
CA TYR A 15 1.18 9.85 -9.54
C TYR A 15 2.36 10.60 -8.88
N ASP A 16 3.31 11.10 -9.66
CA ASP A 16 4.47 11.84 -9.14
C ASP A 16 4.06 13.14 -8.41
N THR A 17 3.06 13.85 -8.96
CA THR A 17 2.47 15.04 -8.33
C THR A 17 1.80 14.70 -6.99
N ALA A 18 1.06 13.58 -6.93
CA ALA A 18 0.43 13.13 -5.69
C ALA A 18 1.49 12.79 -4.62
N LEU A 19 2.59 12.14 -5.00
CA LEU A 19 3.71 11.87 -4.10
C LEU A 19 4.31 13.16 -3.52
N ASP A 20 4.49 14.21 -4.33
CA ASP A 20 4.97 15.50 -3.84
C ASP A 20 4.02 16.14 -2.83
N MET A 21 2.72 16.09 -3.10
CA MET A 21 1.69 16.62 -2.19
C MET A 21 1.67 15.87 -0.85
N MET A 22 1.96 14.57 -0.85
CA MET A 22 2.09 13.75 0.35
C MET A 22 3.45 13.93 1.06
N GLY A 23 4.34 14.77 0.53
CA GLY A 23 5.67 14.99 1.10
C GLY A 23 6.65 13.83 0.89
N ILE A 24 6.32 12.89 -0.01
CA ILE A 24 7.16 11.76 -0.37
C ILE A 24 8.19 12.24 -1.38
N ARG A 25 9.49 12.21 -1.03
CA ARG A 25 10.56 12.84 -1.81
C ARG A 25 11.79 11.96 -1.97
N GLY A 26 12.60 12.27 -2.98
CA GLY A 26 13.92 11.67 -3.22
C GLY A 26 13.85 10.15 -3.31
N LEU A 27 14.59 9.46 -2.45
CA LEU A 27 14.70 8.00 -2.44
C LEU A 27 13.35 7.28 -2.29
N GLN A 28 12.37 7.91 -1.62
CA GLN A 28 11.04 7.32 -1.41
C GLN A 28 10.23 7.31 -2.72
N LYS A 29 10.35 8.35 -3.54
CA LYS A 29 9.71 8.39 -4.87
C LYS A 29 10.28 7.31 -5.77
N THR A 30 11.61 7.23 -5.84
CA THR A 30 12.30 6.17 -6.60
C THR A 30 11.87 4.79 -6.15
N THR A 31 11.70 4.59 -4.84
CA THR A 31 11.21 3.32 -4.31
C THR A 31 9.79 3.00 -4.76
N ALA A 32 8.90 3.99 -4.73
CA ALA A 32 7.51 3.82 -5.13
C ALA A 32 7.38 3.46 -6.63
N GLU A 33 8.30 3.93 -7.47
CA GLU A 33 8.42 3.52 -8.88
C GLU A 33 8.85 2.04 -9.04
N LEU A 34 9.58 1.50 -8.07
CA LEU A 34 10.08 0.11 -8.07
C LEU A 34 9.06 -0.90 -7.54
N ILE A 35 7.84 -0.46 -7.23
CA ILE A 35 6.72 -1.36 -6.92
C ILE A 35 6.17 -1.90 -8.25
N ASP A 36 6.35 -3.19 -8.45
CA ASP A 36 5.90 -3.92 -9.65
C ASP A 36 4.45 -4.40 -9.54
N GLY A 37 3.90 -4.43 -8.33
CA GLY A 37 2.54 -4.90 -8.12
C GLY A 37 2.18 -5.10 -6.66
N LEU A 38 1.03 -5.75 -6.48
CA LEU A 38 0.40 -6.00 -5.20
C LEU A 38 -0.04 -7.46 -5.15
N GLU A 39 0.06 -8.09 -3.99
CA GLU A 39 -0.66 -9.32 -3.68
C GLU A 39 -1.69 -9.00 -2.61
N LEU A 40 -2.96 -9.25 -2.93
CA LEU A 40 -4.08 -9.03 -2.01
C LEU A 40 -4.54 -10.39 -1.50
N VAL A 41 -4.65 -10.56 -0.18
CA VAL A 41 -5.24 -11.75 0.42
C VAL A 41 -6.45 -11.31 1.23
N LEU A 42 -7.57 -11.96 0.94
CA LEU A 42 -8.81 -11.82 1.69
C LEU A 42 -9.11 -13.18 2.30
N ASP A 43 -9.12 -13.23 3.62
CA ASP A 43 -9.42 -14.43 4.41
C ASP A 43 -10.60 -14.15 5.34
N GLU A 44 -11.12 -15.17 6.01
CA GLU A 44 -12.20 -15.02 7.00
C GLU A 44 -11.74 -14.10 8.14
N GLY A 45 -12.18 -12.84 8.12
CA GLY A 45 -11.88 -11.87 9.17
C GLY A 45 -10.63 -11.01 8.96
N MET A 46 -9.88 -11.20 7.86
CA MET A 46 -8.63 -10.48 7.64
C MET A 46 -8.42 -10.06 6.18
N PHE A 47 -7.84 -8.89 6.00
CA PHE A 47 -7.32 -8.41 4.72
C PHE A 47 -5.82 -8.16 4.83
N SER A 48 -5.05 -8.63 3.85
CA SER A 48 -3.64 -8.26 3.75
C SER A 48 -3.24 -7.81 2.35
N VAL A 49 -2.34 -6.83 2.32
CA VAL A 49 -1.73 -6.25 1.12
C VAL A 49 -0.23 -6.45 1.21
N ARG A 50 0.35 -7.10 0.21
CA ARG A 50 1.78 -7.21 0.06
C ARG A 50 2.24 -6.45 -1.17
N PHE A 51 3.17 -5.53 -0.98
CA PHE A 51 3.79 -4.77 -2.06
C PHE A 51 4.93 -5.60 -2.67
N LEU A 52 4.85 -5.83 -3.97
CA LEU A 52 5.85 -6.60 -4.70
C LEU A 52 6.85 -5.63 -5.31
N THR A 53 8.09 -5.71 -4.85
CA THR A 53 9.18 -4.86 -5.30
C THR A 53 10.49 -5.62 -5.31
N ILE A 54 11.40 -5.24 -6.21
CA ILE A 54 12.75 -5.81 -6.30
C ILE A 54 13.67 -5.36 -5.16
N VAL A 55 13.30 -4.32 -4.40
CA VAL A 55 14.13 -3.80 -3.31
C VAL A 55 13.69 -4.44 -1.98
N PRO A 56 14.51 -5.32 -1.37
CA PRO A 56 14.09 -6.11 -0.20
C PRO A 56 13.64 -5.27 0.99
N TYR A 57 14.23 -4.09 1.17
CA TYR A 57 13.90 -3.15 2.25
C TYR A 57 12.44 -2.65 2.18
N PHE A 58 11.79 -2.80 1.03
CA PHE A 58 10.44 -2.31 0.78
C PHE A 58 9.43 -3.43 0.49
N ASN A 59 9.80 -4.69 0.75
CA ASN A 59 8.85 -5.79 0.74
C ASN A 59 7.94 -5.67 1.97
N VAL A 60 6.89 -4.85 1.84
CA VAL A 60 5.96 -4.53 2.93
C VAL A 60 4.74 -5.44 2.82
N THR A 61 4.37 -6.04 3.95
CA THR A 61 3.05 -6.66 4.12
C THR A 61 2.29 -5.87 5.18
N GLU A 62 1.11 -5.40 4.82
CA GLU A 62 0.14 -4.79 5.73
C GLU A 62 -0.99 -5.78 5.93
N ALA A 63 -1.38 -6.03 7.18
CA ALA A 63 -2.43 -6.97 7.53
C ALA A 63 -3.39 -6.29 8.50
N TYR A 64 -4.67 -6.39 8.22
CA TYR A 64 -5.74 -5.74 8.97
C TYR A 64 -6.80 -6.78 9.31
N ARG A 65 -7.15 -6.88 10.59
CA ARG A 65 -8.39 -7.56 10.99
C ARG A 65 -9.57 -6.66 10.68
N PHE A 66 -10.67 -7.23 10.23
CA PHE A 66 -11.88 -6.46 9.96
C PHE A 66 -12.45 -5.88 11.25
N ASP A 67 -12.85 -4.62 11.16
CA ASP A 67 -13.47 -3.84 12.24
C ASP A 67 -12.61 -3.68 13.51
N GLU A 68 -11.33 -4.04 13.43
CA GLU A 68 -10.33 -3.86 14.48
C GLU A 68 -9.25 -2.88 14.03
N ALA A 69 -8.87 -1.97 14.93
CA ALA A 69 -7.76 -1.07 14.67
C ALA A 69 -6.43 -1.83 14.69
N THR A 70 -5.67 -1.68 13.61
CA THR A 70 -4.33 -2.23 13.47
C THR A 70 -3.31 -1.09 13.51
N GLU A 71 -2.25 -1.23 14.30
CA GLU A 71 -1.11 -0.32 14.32
C GLU A 71 0.09 -0.95 13.61
N MET A 72 0.81 -0.13 12.84
CA MET A 72 2.02 -0.55 12.15
C MET A 72 2.99 0.61 12.02
N GLY A 73 4.29 0.32 11.93
CA GLY A 73 5.28 1.37 11.70
C GLY A 73 5.04 2.11 10.38
N ARG A 74 5.26 3.42 10.36
CA ARG A 74 5.19 4.20 9.11
C ARG A 74 6.23 3.71 8.10
N ARG A 75 5.88 3.80 6.82
CA ARG A 75 6.70 3.29 5.69
C ARG A 75 7.30 4.39 4.82
N ASP A 76 7.06 5.64 5.17
CA ASP A 76 7.57 6.83 4.51
C ASP A 76 8.88 7.34 5.13
N LEU A 77 9.66 6.49 5.79
CA LEU A 77 10.92 6.82 6.48
C LEU A 77 10.85 7.98 7.49
N GLN A 78 9.66 8.51 7.81
CA GLN A 78 9.49 9.61 8.77
C GLN A 78 9.46 9.11 10.23
N GLY A 79 9.65 7.80 10.45
CA GLY A 79 9.51 7.17 11.75
C GLY A 79 8.08 7.19 12.28
N GLY A 80 7.85 6.57 13.45
CA GLY A 80 6.53 6.56 14.10
C GLY A 80 5.58 5.44 13.62
N TRP A 81 4.32 5.55 14.03
CA TRP A 81 3.27 4.55 13.83
C TRP A 81 2.13 5.14 13.02
N GLN A 82 1.50 4.29 12.22
CA GLN A 82 0.22 4.55 11.57
C GLN A 82 -0.81 3.56 12.12
N ARG A 83 -2.07 3.98 12.13
CA ARG A 83 -3.21 3.19 12.58
C ARG A 83 -4.23 3.15 11.46
N GLY A 84 -4.79 1.98 11.19
CA GLY A 84 -5.84 1.81 10.19
C GLY A 84 -6.80 0.69 10.58
N THR A 85 -8.03 0.79 10.11
CA THR A 85 -9.10 -0.19 10.31
C THR A 85 -9.61 -0.61 8.93
N ALA A 86 -9.69 -1.92 8.69
CA ALA A 86 -10.28 -2.45 7.48
C ALA A 86 -11.77 -2.73 7.69
N SER A 87 -12.60 -2.40 6.70
CA SER A 87 -14.03 -2.73 6.67
C SER A 87 -14.42 -3.22 5.28
N VAL A 88 -15.34 -4.19 5.23
CA VAL A 88 -15.90 -4.69 3.97
C VAL A 88 -17.10 -3.84 3.59
N LEU A 89 -17.07 -3.28 2.39
CA LEU A 89 -18.18 -2.52 1.81
C LEU A 89 -19.08 -3.42 0.96
N GLU A 90 -20.26 -2.89 0.64
CA GLU A 90 -21.17 -3.54 -0.31
C GLU A 90 -20.48 -3.79 -1.66
N GLY A 91 -20.67 -4.99 -2.23
CA GLY A 91 -19.98 -5.41 -3.45
C GLY A 91 -18.58 -6.01 -3.23
N GLY A 92 -18.14 -6.21 -1.98
CA GLY A 92 -16.89 -6.91 -1.65
C GLY A 92 -15.63 -6.06 -1.74
N ALA A 93 -15.78 -4.74 -1.87
CA ALA A 93 -14.66 -3.82 -1.76
C ALA A 93 -14.18 -3.72 -0.31
N VAL A 94 -12.88 -3.54 -0.10
CA VAL A 94 -12.31 -3.31 1.23
C VAL A 94 -11.89 -1.85 1.36
N LYS A 95 -12.35 -1.18 2.41
CA LYS A 95 -11.94 0.17 2.78
C LYS A 95 -11.00 0.11 3.96
N ILE A 96 -9.87 0.81 3.86
CA ILE A 96 -8.95 1.08 4.96
C ILE A 96 -9.10 2.55 5.35
N SER A 97 -9.33 2.82 6.64
CA SER A 97 -9.45 4.18 7.21
C SER A 97 -8.69 4.33 8.51
#